data_AF-A0A645D1C1-F1
#
_entry.id   AF-A0A645D1C1-F1
#
_cell.length_a   1.000
_cell.length_b   1.000
_cell.length_c   1.000
_cell.angle_alpha   90.00
_cell.angle_beta   90.00
_cell.angle_gamma   90.00
#
_symmetry.space_group_name_H-M   'P 1'
#
loop_
_entity.id
_entity.type
_entity.pdbx_description
1 polymer ?
#
loop_
_entity_poly.entity_id
_entity_poly.type
_entity_poly.pdbx_seq_one_letter_code
_entity_poly.pdbx_strand_id
1 'polypeptide(L)'
;MHHHVVMSGMDRDLAEKLWGKGWANADRLQADEFGYEALANYMAKDPKGNRRWIQSKNLIIPVPSINDFKFSKRKVVEMSKVPEDRELFERLYPGYIFTSCKVEVNKINASVSLYIKMRKIRN
;
A
#
# COMPACT_ATOMS: atom_id res chain seq x y z
N MET A 1 23.24 -17.14 2.55
CA MET A 1 21.91 -16.94 1.94
C MET A 1 21.04 -16.29 3.02
N HIS A 2 20.35 -15.19 2.71
CA HIS A 2 19.50 -14.45 3.66
C HIS A 2 18.08 -14.43 3.11
N HIS A 3 17.10 -14.75 3.94
CA HIS A 3 15.70 -14.85 3.53
C HIS A 3 14.89 -13.76 4.24
N HIS A 4 14.13 -12.99 3.47
CA HIS A 4 13.04 -12.18 4.00
C HIS A 4 11.74 -12.92 3.76
N VAL A 5 11.00 -13.20 4.83
CA VAL A 5 9.74 -13.94 4.75
C VAL A 5 8.68 -13.23 5.57
N VAL A 6 7.52 -13.03 4.96
CA VAL A 6 6.30 -12.63 5.65
C VAL A 6 5.38 -13.84 5.66
N MET A 7 4.93 -14.27 6.84
CA MET A 7 4.06 -15.42 6.99
C MET A 7 3.03 -15.25 8.11
N SER A 8 1.92 -15.96 7.98
CA SER A 8 0.84 -16.01 8.97
C SER A 8 0.47 -17.45 9.37
N GLY A 9 1.19 -18.45 8.86
CA GLY A 9 0.84 -19.87 9.03
C GLY A 9 1.31 -20.51 10.33
N MET A 10 2.17 -19.84 11.10
CA MET A 10 2.65 -20.33 12.39
C MET A 10 3.12 -19.18 13.29
N ASP A 11 3.23 -19.47 14.59
CA ASP A 11 3.83 -18.53 15.55
C ASP A 11 5.33 -18.37 15.30
N ARG A 12 5.82 -17.16 15.57
CA ARG A 12 7.20 -16.76 15.35
C ARG A 12 8.18 -17.64 16.13
N ASP A 13 7.92 -17.84 17.41
CA ASP A 13 8.90 -18.49 18.30
C ASP A 13 9.04 -19.98 17.90
N LEU A 14 7.95 -20.58 17.42
CA LEU A 14 7.96 -21.91 16.82
C LEU A 14 8.75 -21.94 15.50
N ALA A 15 8.61 -20.92 14.65
CA ALA A 15 9.34 -20.82 13.39
C ALA A 15 10.86 -20.75 13.62
N GLU A 16 11.32 -19.92 14.56
CA GLU A 16 12.73 -19.79 14.92
C GLU A 16 13.28 -21.10 15.50
N LYS A 17 12.53 -21.76 16.39
CA LYS A 17 12.90 -23.04 16.98
C LYS A 17 13.09 -24.13 15.92
N LEU A 18 12.26 -24.15 14.87
CA LEU A 18 12.32 -25.15 13.80
C LEU A 18 13.34 -24.82 12.70
N TRP A 19 13.89 -23.59 12.65
CA TRP A 19 14.75 -23.13 11.57
C TRP A 19 16.02 -23.98 11.40
N GLY A 20 16.71 -24.27 12.51
CA GLY A 20 17.85 -25.19 12.56
C GLY A 20 19.06 -24.84 11.67
N LYS A 21 19.10 -23.64 11.05
CA LYS A 21 20.11 -23.25 10.05
C LYS A 21 20.66 -21.84 10.26
N GLY A 22 21.67 -21.68 11.11
CA GLY A 22 22.24 -20.36 11.40
C GLY A 22 21.29 -19.47 12.20
N TRP A 23 21.47 -18.15 12.15
CA TRP A 23 20.68 -17.21 12.94
C TRP A 23 19.28 -17.00 12.37
N ALA A 24 18.29 -16.99 13.26
CA ALA A 24 16.91 -16.61 12.99
C ALA A 24 16.52 -15.47 13.93
N ASN A 25 16.09 -14.35 13.36
CA ASN A 25 15.55 -13.21 14.08
C ASN A 25 14.29 -12.78 13.33
N ALA A 26 13.13 -13.12 13.88
CA ALA A 26 11.85 -12.75 13.34
C ALA A 26 11.20 -11.69 14.23
N ASP A 27 10.43 -10.80 13.61
CA ASP A 27 9.75 -9.72 14.29
C ASP A 27 8.26 -9.75 13.97
N ARG A 28 7.45 -9.29 14.92
CA ARG A 28 6.03 -9.04 14.64
C ARG A 28 5.93 -7.88 13.66
N LEU A 29 5.10 -8.06 12.63
CA LEU A 29 4.83 -7.00 11.67
C LEU A 29 4.20 -5.78 12.37
N GLN A 30 4.85 -4.63 12.22
CA GLN A 30 4.38 -3.34 12.71
C GLN A 30 4.02 -2.47 11.51
N ALA A 31 2.76 -2.06 11.43
CA ALA A 31 2.27 -1.21 10.36
C ALA A 31 2.48 0.25 10.71
N ASP A 32 2.92 1.05 9.74
CA ASP A 32 2.98 2.52 9.83
C ASP A 32 1.70 3.16 9.22
N GLU A 33 1.72 4.47 9.03
CA GLU A 33 0.61 5.22 8.41
C GLU A 33 0.32 4.82 6.95
N PHE A 34 1.30 4.22 6.26
CA PHE A 34 1.22 3.63 4.92
C PHE A 34 1.06 2.10 4.95
N GLY A 35 0.89 1.50 6.13
CA GLY A 35 0.77 0.06 6.32
C GLY A 35 2.12 -0.65 6.30
N TYR A 36 2.32 -1.54 5.32
CA TYR A 36 3.57 -2.30 5.14
C TYR A 36 4.31 -1.91 3.85
N GLU A 37 4.00 -0.74 3.30
CA GLU A 37 4.58 -0.27 2.03
C GLU A 37 6.10 -0.18 2.10
N ALA A 38 6.66 0.38 3.17
CA ALA A 38 8.10 0.48 3.34
C ALA A 38 8.78 -0.90 3.30
N LEU A 39 8.20 -1.88 4.01
CA LEU A 39 8.68 -3.26 4.00
C LEU A 39 8.55 -3.90 2.62
N ALA A 40 7.41 -3.72 1.94
CA ALA A 40 7.17 -4.24 0.61
C ALA A 40 8.18 -3.67 -0.40
N ASN A 41 8.42 -2.36 -0.38
CA ASN A 41 9.42 -1.69 -1.23
C ASN A 41 10.84 -2.20 -0.93
N TYR A 42 11.17 -2.43 0.33
CA TYR A 42 12.47 -3.00 0.72
C TYR A 42 12.66 -4.43 0.18
N MET A 43 11.62 -5.27 0.30
CA MET A 43 11.68 -6.66 -0.19
C MET A 43 11.68 -6.73 -1.73
N ALA A 44 10.91 -5.86 -2.40
CA ALA A 44 10.74 -5.83 -3.85
C ALA A 44 11.84 -5.05 -4.60
N LYS A 45 12.80 -4.46 -3.88
CA LYS A 45 13.94 -3.75 -4.48
C LYS A 45 14.65 -4.63 -5.52
N ASP A 46 14.87 -4.07 -6.72
CA ASP A 46 15.49 -4.78 -7.84
C ASP A 46 16.82 -5.42 -7.38
N PRO A 47 16.90 -6.76 -7.43
CA PRO A 47 18.05 -7.46 -6.91
C PRO A 47 19.25 -7.47 -7.85
N LYS A 48 19.18 -6.90 -9.06
CA LYS A 48 20.24 -6.97 -10.09
C LYS A 48 20.77 -8.41 -10.26
N GLY A 49 19.86 -9.40 -10.26
CA GLY A 49 20.17 -10.84 -10.40
C GLY A 49 20.47 -11.61 -9.10
N ASN A 50 20.60 -10.96 -7.94
CA ASN A 50 21.09 -11.61 -6.70
C ASN A 50 19.99 -12.10 -5.74
N ARG A 51 18.71 -11.85 -6.02
CA ARG A 51 17.57 -12.28 -5.18
C ARG A 51 16.51 -12.93 -6.06
N ARG A 52 15.86 -13.96 -5.52
CA ARG A 52 14.71 -14.62 -6.12
C ARG A 52 13.47 -14.24 -5.33
N TRP A 53 12.45 -13.72 -6.00
CA TRP A 53 11.16 -13.40 -5.40
C TRP A 53 10.20 -14.58 -5.56
N ILE A 54 9.49 -14.94 -4.49
CA ILE A 54 8.37 -15.87 -4.53
C ILE A 54 7.15 -15.09 -4.07
N GLN A 55 6.12 -15.05 -4.91
CA GLN A 55 4.90 -14.31 -4.61
C GLN A 55 4.15 -14.89 -3.39
N SER A 56 3.44 -14.02 -2.69
CA SER A 56 2.57 -14.39 -1.58
C SER A 56 1.54 -15.45 -2.01
N LYS A 57 1.25 -16.38 -1.10
CA LYS A 57 0.17 -17.36 -1.25
C LYS A 57 -1.04 -16.85 -0.44
N ASN A 58 -2.26 -17.03 -0.96
CA ASN A 58 -3.53 -16.65 -0.32
C ASN A 58 -3.87 -15.14 -0.29
N LEU A 59 -3.40 -14.36 -1.28
CA LEU A 59 -3.85 -12.97 -1.43
C LEU A 59 -5.24 -12.90 -2.06
N ILE A 60 -6.11 -12.08 -1.46
CA ILE A 60 -7.36 -11.65 -2.10
C ILE A 60 -7.04 -10.40 -2.92
N ILE A 61 -7.07 -10.53 -4.25
CA ILE A 61 -6.87 -9.39 -5.15
C ILE A 61 -8.14 -8.53 -5.10
N PRO A 62 -8.04 -7.23 -4.73
CA PRO A 62 -9.21 -6.37 -4.71
C PRO A 62 -9.70 -6.13 -6.15
N VAL A 63 -11.01 -6.23 -6.35
CA VAL A 63 -11.64 -5.90 -7.63
C VAL A 63 -11.75 -4.37 -7.76
N PRO A 64 -11.27 -3.76 -8.85
CA PRO A 64 -11.39 -2.33 -9.04
C PRO A 64 -12.86 -1.92 -9.20
N SER A 65 -13.27 -0.86 -8.51
CA SER A 65 -14.55 -0.21 -8.71
C SER A 65 -14.35 1.03 -9.58
N ILE A 66 -14.98 1.05 -10.76
CA ILE A 66 -14.90 2.18 -11.70
C ILE A 66 -16.14 3.04 -11.52
N ASN A 67 -15.94 4.35 -11.36
CA ASN A 67 -17.01 5.32 -11.30
C ASN A 67 -16.60 6.59 -12.06
N ASP A 68 -17.06 6.68 -13.31
CA ASP A 68 -16.71 7.77 -14.22
C ASP A 68 -17.64 8.99 -14.11
N PHE A 69 -18.67 8.94 -13.25
CA PHE A 69 -19.70 9.97 -13.14
C PHE A 69 -19.68 10.76 -11.82
N LYS A 70 -18.96 10.28 -10.80
CA LYS A 70 -18.96 10.89 -9.45
C LYS A 70 -18.42 12.32 -9.42
N PHE A 71 -17.47 12.66 -10.29
CA PHE A 71 -16.81 13.97 -10.27
C PHE A 71 -16.75 14.60 -11.66
N SER A 72 -17.17 15.86 -11.76
CA SER A 72 -16.94 16.66 -12.96
C SER A 72 -15.47 17.09 -13.04
N LYS A 73 -14.97 17.38 -14.25
CA LYS A 73 -13.61 17.92 -14.47
C LYS A 73 -13.34 19.15 -13.61
N ARG A 74 -14.32 20.06 -13.50
CA ARG A 74 -14.23 21.26 -12.67
C ARG A 74 -14.05 20.91 -11.20
N LYS A 75 -14.74 19.89 -10.71
CA LYS A 75 -14.62 19.45 -9.30
C LYS A 75 -13.24 18.88 -9.02
N VAL A 76 -12.69 18.08 -9.94
CA VAL A 76 -11.32 17.54 -9.80
C VAL A 76 -10.28 18.64 -9.74
N VAL A 77 -10.41 19.69 -10.58
CA VAL A 77 -9.52 20.87 -10.56
C VAL A 77 -9.67 21.69 -9.27
N GLU A 78 -10.86 21.76 -8.70
CA GLU A 78 -11.07 22.41 -7.39
C GLU A 78 -10.37 21.62 -6.29
N MET A 79 -10.59 20.30 -6.25
CA MET A 79 -9.97 19.39 -5.28
C MET A 79 -8.44 19.36 -5.40
N SER A 80 -7.88 19.54 -6.60
CA SER A 80 -6.43 19.56 -6.79
C SER A 80 -5.73 20.78 -6.19
N LYS A 81 -6.47 21.83 -5.81
CA LYS A 81 -5.90 23.02 -5.15
C LYS A 81 -5.54 22.75 -3.69
N VAL A 82 -6.23 21.80 -3.06
CA VAL A 82 -6.00 21.39 -1.66
C VAL A 82 -5.92 19.86 -1.62
N PRO A 83 -4.85 19.25 -2.16
CA PRO A 83 -4.74 17.79 -2.26
C PRO A 83 -4.59 17.11 -0.89
N GLU A 84 -4.26 17.85 0.16
CA GLU A 84 -4.13 17.32 1.53
C GLU A 84 -5.41 17.48 2.37
N ASP A 85 -6.55 17.82 1.74
CA ASP A 85 -7.84 17.97 2.42
C ASP A 85 -8.39 16.62 2.91
N ARG A 86 -7.88 16.20 4.07
CA ARG A 86 -8.25 14.97 4.75
C ARG A 86 -9.74 14.89 5.05
N GLU A 87 -10.32 15.97 5.56
CA GLU A 87 -11.74 16.01 5.95
C GLU A 87 -12.64 15.76 4.74
N LEU A 88 -12.32 16.37 3.60
CA LEU A 88 -13.05 16.13 2.36
C LEU A 88 -12.98 14.66 1.94
N PHE A 89 -11.79 14.07 1.90
CA PHE A 89 -11.62 12.70 1.42
C PHE A 89 -12.23 11.66 2.37
N GLU A 90 -12.05 11.81 3.68
CA GLU A 90 -12.62 10.89 4.67
C GLU A 90 -14.16 10.99 4.72
N ARG A 91 -14.73 12.18 4.45
CA ARG A 91 -16.19 12.32 4.26
C ARG A 91 -16.68 11.67 2.96
N LEU A 92 -15.91 11.77 1.87
CA LEU A 92 -16.26 11.17 0.56
C LEU A 92 -16.15 9.63 0.56
N TYR A 93 -15.30 9.08 1.43
CA TYR A 93 -15.03 7.66 1.57
C TYR A 93 -15.07 7.23 3.05
N PRO A 94 -16.28 7.15 3.65
CA PRO A 94 -16.44 6.74 5.04
C PRO A 94 -15.81 5.36 5.33
N GLY A 95 -15.22 5.19 6.51
CA GLY A 95 -14.53 3.97 6.91
C GLY A 95 -13.10 3.85 6.37
N TYR A 96 -12.60 4.90 5.71
CA TYR A 96 -11.21 5.02 5.29
C TYR A 96 -10.54 6.23 5.93
N ILE A 97 -9.24 6.11 6.12
CA ILE A 97 -8.36 7.15 6.62
C ILE A 97 -7.49 7.62 5.46
N PHE A 98 -7.46 8.93 5.24
CA PHE A 98 -6.62 9.54 4.22
C PHE A 98 -5.14 9.32 4.54
N THR A 99 -4.37 8.98 3.51
CA THR A 99 -2.92 8.75 3.63
C THR A 99 -2.14 9.76 2.79
N SER A 100 -2.45 9.88 1.49
CA SER A 100 -1.80 10.84 0.62
C SER A 100 -2.63 11.12 -0.65
N CYS A 101 -2.33 12.22 -1.31
CA CYS A 101 -2.88 12.54 -2.63
C CYS A 101 -1.77 13.02 -3.55
N LYS A 102 -1.66 12.43 -4.73
CA LYS A 102 -0.78 12.91 -5.80
C LYS A 102 -1.61 13.55 -6.89
N VAL A 103 -1.29 14.80 -7.21
CA VAL A 103 -1.87 15.53 -8.34
C VAL A 103 -0.99 15.32 -9.56
N GLU A 104 -1.58 14.89 -10.67
CA GLU A 104 -0.89 14.84 -11.97
C GLU A 104 -1.63 15.71 -12.98
N VAL A 105 -0.86 16.53 -13.70
CA VAL A 105 -1.37 17.36 -14.79
C VAL A 105 -0.83 16.80 -16.09
N ASN A 106 -1.73 16.35 -16.96
CA ASN A 106 -1.37 15.88 -18.28
C ASN A 106 -1.02 17.09 -19.16
N LYS A 107 0.22 17.12 -19.66
CA LYS A 107 0.75 18.25 -20.44
C LYS A 107 0.15 18.37 -21.86
N ILE A 108 -0.45 17.30 -22.39
CA ILE A 108 -0.98 17.25 -23.75
C ILE A 108 -2.39 17.84 -23.81
N ASN A 109 -3.26 17.45 -22.88
CA ASN A 109 -4.68 17.83 -22.89
C ASN A 109 -5.09 18.70 -21.68
N ALA A 110 -4.12 19.14 -20.87
CA ALA A 110 -4.30 19.91 -19.64
C ALA A 110 -5.27 19.26 -18.62
N SER A 111 -5.48 17.94 -18.69
CA SER A 111 -6.34 17.23 -17.74
C SER A 111 -5.66 17.06 -16.39
N VAL A 112 -6.40 17.27 -15.31
CA VAL A 112 -5.93 17.05 -13.94
C VAL A 112 -6.46 15.71 -13.44
N SER A 113 -5.57 14.89 -12.88
CA SER A 113 -5.87 13.61 -12.25
C SER A 113 -5.43 13.64 -10.78
N LEU A 114 -6.26 13.05 -9.91
CA LEU A 114 -5.96 12.88 -8.48
C LEU A 114 -5.79 11.39 -8.18
N TYR A 115 -4.62 11.04 -7.67
CA TYR A 115 -4.32 9.70 -7.17
C TYR A 115 -4.35 9.73 -5.66
N ILE A 116 -5.49 9.33 -5.10
CA ILE A 116 -5.74 9.35 -3.66
C ILE A 116 -5.41 7.98 -3.08
N LYS A 117 -4.59 7.96 -2.02
CA LYS A 117 -4.27 6.78 -1.24
C LYS A 117 -4.96 6.88 0.11
N MET A 118 -5.68 5.81 0.48
CA MET A 118 -6.39 5.72 1.75
C MET A 118 -6.25 4.32 2.34
N ARG A 119 -6.32 4.20 3.68
CA ARG A 119 -6.37 2.89 4.36
C ARG A 119 -7.74 2.65 4.98
N LYS A 120 -8.23 1.42 4.90
CA LYS A 120 -9.48 1.03 5.56
C LYS A 120 -9.28 0.97 7.07
N ILE A 121 -10.23 1.51 7.83
CA ILE A 121 -10.27 1.36 9.29
C ILE A 121 -10.52 -0.13 9.59
N ARG A 122 -9.63 -0.75 10.35
CA ARG A 122 -9.86 -2.11 10.87
C ARG A 122 -10.71 -1.95 12.12
N ASN A 123 -11.94 -2.46 12.07
CA ASN A 123 -12.76 -2.70 13.26
C ASN A 123 -12.23 -3.95 13.99
#